data_AF-A0A3D2REG5-F1
#
_entry.id   AF-A0A3D2REG5-F1
#
_cell.length_a   1.000
_cell.length_b   1.000
_cell.length_c   1.000
_cell.angle_alpha   90.00
_cell.angle_beta   90.00
_cell.angle_gamma   90.00
#
_symmetry.space_group_name_H-M   'P 1'
#
loop_
_entity.id
_entity.type
_entity.pdbx_description
1 polymer ?
#
loop_
_entity_poly.entity_id
_entity_poly.type
_entity_poly.pdbx_seq_one_letter_code
_entity_poly.pdbx_strand_id
1 'polypeptide(L)'
;MGAAFEALLERVKSEVSSISVEVAQTRLNNEADLILLDVREREIFAEGYIPGAENVPRGFLELQIEGISNDRSRAILLYGDEDQSPLATRDLINMGYENVAYIEGGVDAWQSTGLKTAKDRPLTKAETFRYARHLLVPEVGERGQGKLLDASVLLIGAGGLGSPAAYYLAAAGIGTVGIVDADVVDLSNLQRQILHGTSDVGRPKVVSAYEKLKDINPGCNVIPHQIYLTSDNVMEVIEPYDIVINGCDNFPTRYLINDAC
;
A
#
# COMPACT_ATOMS: atom_id res chain seq x y z
N MET A 1 -26.01 19.52 20.96
CA MET A 1 -25.54 18.53 21.95
C MET A 1 -26.07 18.95 23.32
N GLY A 2 -26.40 18.02 24.22
CA GLY A 2 -26.99 18.35 25.54
C GLY A 2 -25.91 18.53 26.61
N ALA A 3 -26.14 19.40 27.59
CA ALA A 3 -25.17 19.72 28.68
C ALA A 3 -24.62 18.49 29.42
N ALA A 4 -25.40 17.40 29.51
CA ALA A 4 -24.95 16.14 30.11
C ALA A 4 -23.83 15.45 29.30
N PHE A 5 -23.84 15.57 27.97
CA PHE A 5 -22.81 15.00 27.10
C PHE A 5 -21.51 15.80 27.18
N GLU A 6 -21.59 17.13 27.19
CA GLU A 6 -20.42 18.00 27.35
C GLU A 6 -19.73 17.75 28.70
N ALA A 7 -20.51 17.65 29.79
CA ALA A 7 -19.97 17.33 31.10
C ALA A 7 -19.31 15.93 31.14
N LEU A 8 -19.88 14.95 30.44
CA LEU A 8 -19.25 13.63 30.28
C LEU A 8 -17.92 13.74 29.54
N LEU A 9 -17.88 14.48 28.43
CA LEU A 9 -16.70 14.61 27.60
C LEU A 9 -15.54 15.28 28.36
N GLU A 10 -15.81 16.38 29.06
CA GLU A 10 -14.82 17.06 29.89
C GLU A 10 -14.27 16.17 31.01
N ARG A 11 -15.13 15.36 31.65
CA ARG A 11 -14.68 14.36 32.61
C ARG A 11 -13.74 13.35 31.95
N VAL A 12 -14.11 12.81 30.80
CA VAL A 12 -13.27 11.82 30.08
C VAL A 12 -11.92 12.43 29.69
N LYS A 13 -11.91 13.65 29.12
CA LYS A 13 -10.67 14.36 28.79
C LYS A 13 -9.72 14.52 29.98
N SER A 14 -10.25 14.65 31.20
CA SER A 14 -9.43 14.71 32.43
C SER A 14 -8.91 13.36 32.93
N GLU A 15 -9.50 12.25 32.48
CA GLU A 15 -9.16 10.87 32.89
C GLU A 15 -8.19 10.18 31.93
N VAL A 16 -8.14 10.60 30.67
CA VAL A 16 -7.34 9.97 29.61
C VAL A 16 -6.12 10.82 29.23
N SER A 17 -5.08 10.16 28.70
CA SER A 17 -3.87 10.83 28.23
C SER A 17 -4.04 11.43 26.84
N SER A 18 -3.65 12.69 26.68
CA SER A 18 -3.52 13.40 25.41
C SER A 18 -2.08 13.84 25.18
N ILE A 19 -1.67 13.98 23.92
CA ILE A 19 -0.35 14.47 23.54
C ILE A 19 -0.44 15.48 22.39
N SER A 20 0.50 16.42 22.37
CA SER A 20 0.63 17.37 21.27
C SER A 20 1.11 16.69 19.98
N VAL A 21 0.91 17.37 18.85
CA VAL A 21 1.37 16.92 17.53
C VAL A 21 2.88 16.66 17.50
N GLU A 22 3.68 17.51 18.15
CA GLU A 22 5.14 17.41 18.17
C GLU A 22 5.60 16.15 18.93
N VAL A 23 4.94 15.86 20.06
CA VAL A 23 5.20 14.64 20.82
C VAL A 23 4.78 13.42 20.02
N ALA A 24 3.59 13.46 19.38
CA ALA A 24 3.11 12.36 18.55
C ALA A 24 4.07 12.06 17.39
N GLN A 25 4.54 13.09 16.68
CA GLN A 25 5.52 12.93 15.60
C GLN A 25 6.82 12.32 16.11
N THR A 26 7.31 12.78 17.26
CA THR A 26 8.54 12.24 17.87
C THR A 26 8.39 10.76 18.21
N ARG A 27 7.23 10.35 18.75
CA ARG A 27 6.96 8.94 19.04
C ARG A 27 6.85 8.10 17.77
N LEU A 28 6.10 8.56 16.77
CA LEU A 28 5.94 7.87 15.48
C LEU A 28 7.28 7.63 14.76
N ASN A 29 8.24 8.53 14.91
CA ASN A 29 9.58 8.40 14.31
C ASN A 29 10.51 7.46 15.09
N ASN A 30 10.29 7.27 16.39
CA ASN A 30 11.23 6.57 17.27
C ASN A 30 10.71 5.22 17.80
N GLU A 31 9.40 5.01 17.82
CA GLU A 31 8.74 3.80 18.32
C GLU A 31 8.21 2.97 17.15
N ALA A 32 9.07 2.11 16.57
CA ALA A 32 8.71 1.31 15.39
C ALA A 32 7.48 0.39 15.60
N ASP A 33 7.23 -0.04 16.85
CA ASP A 33 6.12 -0.91 17.20
C ASP A 33 4.83 -0.16 17.57
N LEU A 34 4.83 1.18 17.58
CA LEU A 34 3.66 1.98 17.92
C LEU A 34 2.55 1.83 16.87
N ILE A 35 1.31 1.66 17.32
CA ILE A 35 0.14 1.63 16.45
C ILE A 35 -0.49 3.02 16.41
N LEU A 36 -0.75 3.51 15.21
CA LEU A 36 -1.50 4.75 14.99
C LEU A 36 -2.88 4.43 14.44
N LEU A 37 -3.93 4.90 15.11
CA LEU A 37 -5.32 4.67 14.72
C LEU A 37 -6.04 5.98 14.38
N ASP A 38 -6.78 5.99 13.27
CA ASP A 38 -7.80 6.99 12.99
C ASP A 38 -9.18 6.40 13.30
N VAL A 39 -9.90 7.01 14.25
CA VAL A 39 -11.21 6.53 14.69
C VAL A 39 -12.41 7.19 14.00
N ARG A 40 -12.16 8.02 12.98
CA ARG A 40 -13.21 8.66 12.17
C ARG A 40 -13.83 7.67 11.18
N GLU A 41 -14.92 8.09 10.57
CA GLU A 41 -15.58 7.35 9.50
C GLU A 41 -14.65 7.15 8.29
N ARG A 42 -14.85 6.03 7.60
CA ARG A 42 -13.97 5.55 6.54
C ARG A 42 -13.82 6.55 5.39
N GLU A 43 -14.91 7.23 5.04
CA GLU A 43 -14.96 8.21 3.96
C GLU A 43 -14.10 9.44 4.29
N ILE A 44 -14.16 9.92 5.54
CA ILE A 44 -13.35 11.05 6.02
C ILE A 44 -11.87 10.66 6.06
N PHE A 45 -11.58 9.48 6.58
CA PHE A 45 -10.22 8.94 6.60
C PHE A 45 -9.61 8.89 5.20
N ALA A 46 -10.34 8.37 4.21
CA ALA A 46 -9.84 8.21 2.84
C ALA A 46 -9.42 9.54 2.18
N GLU A 47 -10.02 10.66 2.58
CA GLU A 47 -9.71 11.99 2.05
C GLU A 47 -8.45 12.63 2.66
N GLY A 48 -8.07 12.23 3.88
CA GLY A 48 -6.93 12.82 4.58
C GLY A 48 -6.69 12.21 5.96
N TYR A 49 -5.51 11.62 6.17
CA TYR A 49 -5.12 10.97 7.42
C TYR A 49 -3.63 11.15 7.73
N ILE A 50 -3.24 10.95 8.98
CA ILE A 50 -1.83 10.96 9.41
C ILE A 50 -1.11 9.74 8.82
N PRO A 51 0.02 9.90 8.10
CA PRO A 51 0.72 8.77 7.48
C PRO A 51 1.03 7.64 8.46
N GLY A 52 0.77 6.41 8.06
CA GLY A 52 0.92 5.21 8.91
C GLY A 52 -0.31 4.87 9.76
N ALA A 53 -1.34 5.70 9.78
CA ALA A 53 -2.58 5.39 10.50
C ALA A 53 -3.37 4.24 9.83
N GLU A 54 -3.88 3.35 10.66
CA GLU A 54 -4.94 2.39 10.32
C GLU A 54 -6.30 2.95 10.74
N ASN A 55 -7.34 2.74 9.92
CA ASN A 55 -8.68 3.26 10.21
C ASN A 55 -9.52 2.22 10.96
N VAL A 56 -10.02 2.60 12.12
CA VAL A 56 -10.96 1.81 12.92
C VAL A 56 -12.05 2.75 13.43
N PRO A 57 -13.15 2.92 12.67
CA PRO A 57 -14.21 3.84 13.08
C PRO A 57 -14.67 3.52 14.51
N ARG A 58 -14.85 4.54 15.34
CA ARG A 58 -15.10 4.40 16.78
C ARG A 58 -16.20 3.38 17.10
N GLY A 59 -17.28 3.35 16.31
CA GLY A 59 -18.41 2.43 16.48
C GLY A 59 -18.05 0.93 16.35
N PHE A 60 -16.89 0.61 15.74
CA PHE A 60 -16.37 -0.74 15.56
C PHE A 60 -15.10 -1.01 16.36
N LEU A 61 -14.59 -0.04 17.12
CA LEU A 61 -13.30 -0.13 17.82
C LEU A 61 -13.22 -1.37 18.71
N GLU A 62 -14.24 -1.61 19.53
CA GLU A 62 -14.28 -2.76 20.43
C GLU A 62 -14.29 -4.11 19.71
N LEU A 63 -14.80 -4.15 18.48
CA LEU A 63 -14.91 -5.37 17.67
C LEU A 63 -13.64 -5.66 16.85
N GLN A 64 -12.88 -4.62 16.52
CA GLN A 64 -11.79 -4.72 15.53
C GLN A 64 -10.39 -4.59 16.13
N ILE A 65 -10.24 -3.97 17.31
CA ILE A 65 -8.91 -3.68 17.86
C ILE A 65 -8.05 -4.93 18.09
N GLU A 66 -8.65 -6.06 18.46
CA GLU A 66 -7.95 -7.34 18.65
C GLU A 66 -7.41 -7.93 17.33
N GLY A 67 -8.02 -7.58 16.20
CA GLY A 67 -7.48 -7.91 14.88
C GLY A 67 -6.20 -7.13 14.55
N ILE A 68 -5.99 -5.97 15.19
CA ILE A 68 -4.83 -5.11 14.99
C ILE A 68 -3.75 -5.40 16.02
N SER A 69 -4.13 -5.50 17.30
CA SER A 69 -3.22 -5.87 18.38
C SER A 69 -3.94 -6.62 19.49
N ASN A 70 -3.54 -7.87 19.69
CA ASN A 70 -3.90 -8.64 20.89
C ASN A 70 -2.98 -8.36 22.09
N ASP A 71 -1.88 -7.64 21.87
CA ASP A 71 -0.97 -7.23 22.93
C ASP A 71 -1.50 -5.94 23.59
N ARG A 72 -1.92 -6.07 24.85
CA ARG A 72 -2.46 -4.98 25.68
C ARG A 72 -1.39 -3.98 26.13
N SER A 73 -0.13 -4.39 26.14
CA SER A 73 1.00 -3.55 26.52
C SER A 73 1.54 -2.73 25.35
N ARG A 74 1.15 -3.06 24.11
CA ARG A 74 1.60 -2.35 22.92
C ARG A 74 1.10 -0.90 22.93
N ALA A 75 1.98 0.03 22.58
CA ALA A 75 1.63 1.45 22.51
C ALA A 75 0.63 1.74 21.38
N ILE A 76 -0.46 2.44 21.71
CA ILE A 76 -1.49 2.87 20.77
C ILE A 76 -1.63 4.40 20.88
N LEU A 77 -1.41 5.08 19.76
CA LEU A 77 -1.86 6.44 19.56
C LEU A 77 -3.10 6.43 18.68
N LEU A 78 -4.08 7.24 19.03
CA LEU A 78 -5.26 7.42 18.18
C LEU A 78 -5.62 8.88 17.97
N TYR A 79 -6.45 9.14 16.98
CA TYR A 79 -7.06 10.44 16.78
C TYR A 79 -8.38 10.30 16.03
N GLY A 80 -9.23 11.30 16.22
CA GLY A 80 -10.42 11.54 15.44
C GLY A 80 -10.91 12.94 15.72
N ASP A 81 -12.22 13.14 15.71
CA ASP A 81 -12.80 14.44 16.07
C ASP A 81 -12.69 14.70 17.59
N GLU A 82 -13.07 15.92 18.01
CA GLU A 82 -12.88 16.41 19.38
C GLU A 82 -13.57 15.54 20.44
N ASP A 83 -14.71 14.94 20.10
CA ASP A 83 -15.47 14.05 20.96
C ASP A 83 -15.07 12.58 20.82
N GLN A 84 -14.69 12.14 19.63
CA GLN A 84 -14.35 10.75 19.36
C GLN A 84 -13.03 10.33 20.02
N SER A 85 -12.00 11.19 19.97
CA SER A 85 -10.67 10.85 20.46
C SER A 85 -10.65 10.51 21.96
N PRO A 86 -11.19 11.35 22.87
CA PRO A 86 -11.17 11.05 24.30
C PRO A 86 -12.01 9.81 24.64
N LEU A 87 -13.16 9.65 23.99
CA LEU A 87 -14.05 8.52 24.21
C LEU A 87 -13.40 7.20 23.75
N ALA A 88 -12.80 7.17 22.57
CA ALA A 88 -12.09 6.00 22.05
C ALA A 88 -10.90 5.60 22.93
N THR A 89 -10.12 6.58 23.43
CA THR A 89 -9.02 6.30 24.37
C THR A 89 -9.53 5.64 25.63
N ARG A 90 -10.61 6.16 26.22
CA ARG A 90 -11.22 5.56 27.41
C ARG A 90 -11.74 4.15 27.15
N ASP A 91 -12.38 3.93 26.01
CA ASP A 91 -12.95 2.63 25.66
C ASP A 91 -11.82 1.58 25.53
N LEU A 92 -10.68 1.91 24.91
CA LEU A 92 -9.50 1.02 24.88
C LEU A 92 -8.90 0.74 26.27
N ILE A 93 -8.82 1.76 27.13
CA ILE A 93 -8.36 1.57 28.53
C ILE A 93 -9.30 0.62 29.27
N ASN A 94 -10.61 0.76 29.10
CA ASN A 94 -11.60 -0.15 29.70
C ASN A 94 -11.50 -1.58 29.17
N MET A 95 -11.03 -1.75 27.93
CA MET A 95 -10.70 -3.06 27.35
C MET A 95 -9.34 -3.62 27.82
N GLY A 96 -8.60 -2.87 28.65
CA GLY A 96 -7.35 -3.30 29.26
C GLY A 96 -6.09 -2.93 28.49
N TYR A 97 -6.15 -2.09 27.45
CA TYR A 97 -4.94 -1.56 26.82
C TYR A 97 -4.26 -0.55 27.75
N GLU A 98 -2.96 -0.73 27.99
CA GLU A 98 -2.23 -0.04 29.06
C GLU A 98 -1.62 1.29 28.57
N ASN A 99 -1.18 1.32 27.32
CA ASN A 99 -0.36 2.40 26.76
C ASN A 99 -1.12 3.15 25.65
N VAL A 100 -2.20 3.82 26.01
CA VAL A 100 -3.08 4.53 25.06
C VAL A 100 -3.06 6.04 25.30
N ALA A 101 -2.88 6.82 24.24
CA ALA A 101 -3.09 8.27 24.26
C ALA A 101 -3.71 8.72 22.93
N TYR A 102 -4.31 9.92 22.91
CA TYR A 102 -4.77 10.54 21.66
C TYR A 102 -4.00 11.80 21.29
N ILE A 103 -3.96 12.10 19.99
CA ILE A 103 -3.31 13.29 19.45
C ILE A 103 -4.30 14.46 19.51
N GLU A 104 -3.92 15.52 20.21
CA GLU A 104 -4.75 16.72 20.36
C GLU A 104 -5.03 17.40 19.02
N GLY A 105 -6.31 17.68 18.76
CA GLY A 105 -6.77 18.31 17.52
C GLY A 105 -6.65 17.45 16.25
N GLY A 106 -6.27 16.17 16.39
CA GLY A 106 -6.27 15.17 15.33
C GLY A 106 -5.53 15.58 14.05
N VAL A 107 -6.09 15.22 12.89
CA VAL A 107 -5.44 15.46 11.59
C VAL A 107 -5.37 16.96 11.24
N ASP A 108 -6.33 17.76 11.71
CA ASP A 108 -6.36 19.20 11.43
C ASP A 108 -5.22 19.92 12.15
N ALA A 109 -5.00 19.60 13.43
CA ALA A 109 -3.85 20.09 14.16
C ALA A 109 -2.54 19.60 13.53
N TRP A 110 -2.46 18.32 13.13
CA TRP A 110 -1.31 17.75 12.43
C TRP A 110 -0.98 18.52 11.14
N GLN A 111 -1.99 18.86 10.34
CA GLN A 111 -1.79 19.63 9.12
C GLN A 111 -1.41 21.08 9.40
N SER A 112 -1.95 21.68 10.46
CA SER A 112 -1.68 23.08 10.83
C SER A 112 -0.22 23.34 11.21
N THR A 113 0.51 22.32 11.69
CA THR A 113 1.95 22.40 11.97
C THR A 113 2.84 22.24 10.73
N GLY A 114 2.23 22.07 9.55
CA GLY A 114 2.92 21.91 8.27
C GLY A 114 3.36 20.48 7.97
N LEU A 115 2.95 19.50 8.78
CA LEU A 115 3.22 18.08 8.53
C LEU A 115 2.35 17.55 7.38
N LYS A 116 2.91 16.59 6.63
CA LYS A 116 2.20 15.97 5.51
C LYS A 116 1.12 15.02 6.01
N THR A 117 -0.01 15.03 5.33
CA THR A 117 -1.06 14.01 5.41
C THR A 117 -0.95 13.06 4.23
N ALA A 118 -1.56 11.89 4.35
CA ALA A 118 -1.79 10.94 3.27
C ALA A 118 -3.28 10.86 2.94
N LYS A 119 -3.62 10.30 1.79
CA LYS A 119 -4.99 10.07 1.33
C LYS A 119 -5.04 8.81 0.48
N ASP A 120 -6.18 8.14 0.47
CA ASP A 120 -6.36 6.94 -0.34
C ASP A 120 -6.65 7.34 -1.80
N ARG A 121 -6.18 6.53 -2.75
CA ARG A 121 -6.49 6.70 -4.17
C ARG A 121 -7.93 6.27 -4.43
N PRO A 122 -8.82 7.16 -4.91
CA PRO A 122 -10.19 6.77 -5.24
C PRO A 122 -10.19 5.79 -6.42
N LEU A 123 -11.10 4.82 -6.38
CA LEU A 123 -11.31 3.87 -7.48
C LEU A 123 -12.42 4.36 -8.40
N THR A 124 -12.19 4.28 -9.70
CA THR A 124 -13.24 4.48 -10.70
C THR A 124 -14.22 3.30 -10.70
N LYS A 125 -15.44 3.50 -11.19
CA LYS A 125 -16.44 2.41 -11.30
C LYS A 125 -15.91 1.19 -12.08
N ALA A 126 -15.10 1.43 -13.12
CA ALA A 126 -14.51 0.36 -13.91
C ALA A 126 -13.46 -0.45 -13.12
N GLU A 127 -12.63 0.24 -12.31
CA GLU A 127 -11.66 -0.40 -11.42
C GLU A 127 -12.37 -1.18 -10.30
N THR A 128 -13.36 -0.57 -9.63
CA THR A 128 -14.18 -1.25 -8.62
C THR A 128 -14.80 -2.53 -9.17
N PHE A 129 -15.36 -2.48 -10.39
CA PHE A 129 -15.95 -3.65 -11.03
C PHE A 129 -14.91 -4.73 -11.36
N ARG A 130 -13.76 -4.34 -11.94
CA ARG A 130 -12.69 -5.27 -12.33
C ARG A 130 -12.06 -5.97 -11.11
N TYR A 131 -11.81 -5.22 -10.02
CA TYR A 131 -11.09 -5.72 -8.85
C TYR A 131 -12.00 -6.11 -7.69
N ALA A 132 -13.31 -6.24 -7.92
CA ALA A 132 -14.30 -6.51 -6.88
C ALA A 132 -13.94 -7.69 -5.95
N ARG A 133 -13.21 -8.70 -6.44
CA ARG A 133 -12.73 -9.82 -5.61
C ARG A 133 -11.56 -9.48 -4.70
N HIS A 134 -10.68 -8.56 -5.10
CA HIS A 134 -9.58 -8.09 -4.24
C HIS A 134 -10.09 -7.19 -3.13
N LEU A 135 -11.13 -6.38 -3.42
CA LEU A 135 -11.74 -5.49 -2.42
C LEU A 135 -12.37 -6.25 -1.23
N LEU A 136 -12.69 -7.53 -1.40
CA LEU A 136 -13.20 -8.41 -0.35
C LEU A 136 -12.10 -9.00 0.54
N VAL A 137 -10.83 -8.90 0.16
CA VAL A 137 -9.70 -9.38 0.95
C VAL A 137 -9.36 -8.30 1.96
N PRO A 138 -9.51 -8.53 3.28
CA PRO A 138 -9.32 -7.50 4.30
C PRO A 138 -7.95 -6.81 4.25
N GLU A 139 -6.89 -7.56 3.95
CA GLU A 139 -5.52 -7.07 3.85
C GLU A 139 -5.25 -6.21 2.61
N VAL A 140 -6.16 -6.25 1.61
CA VAL A 140 -6.09 -5.45 0.38
C VAL A 140 -7.12 -4.32 0.45
N GLY A 141 -8.40 -4.65 0.41
CA GLY A 141 -9.49 -3.66 0.39
C GLY A 141 -9.32 -2.60 -0.71
N GLU A 142 -10.03 -1.47 -0.57
CA GLU A 142 -9.92 -0.35 -1.52
C GLU A 142 -8.57 0.35 -1.43
N ARG A 143 -8.04 0.54 -0.22
CA ARG A 143 -6.75 1.20 0.03
C ARG A 143 -5.59 0.44 -0.61
N GLY A 144 -5.51 -0.87 -0.37
CA GLY A 144 -4.48 -1.72 -0.95
C GLY A 144 -4.61 -1.82 -2.46
N GLN A 145 -5.83 -1.95 -3.00
CA GLN A 145 -6.02 -1.92 -4.45
C GLN A 145 -5.61 -0.57 -5.06
N GLY A 146 -5.89 0.54 -4.39
CA GLY A 146 -5.42 1.88 -4.77
C GLY A 146 -3.89 1.94 -4.81
N LYS A 147 -3.20 1.41 -3.78
CA LYS A 147 -1.75 1.30 -3.75
C LYS A 147 -1.20 0.46 -4.90
N LEU A 148 -1.83 -0.67 -5.23
CA LEU A 148 -1.43 -1.48 -6.40
C LEU A 148 -1.54 -0.67 -7.69
N LEU A 149 -2.64 0.06 -7.88
CA LEU A 149 -2.88 0.87 -9.08
C LEU A 149 -1.92 2.05 -9.23
N ASP A 150 -1.38 2.57 -8.13
CA ASP A 150 -0.36 3.62 -8.16
C ASP A 150 1.07 3.07 -8.23
N ALA A 151 1.27 1.78 -7.96
CA ALA A 151 2.58 1.14 -7.95
C ALA A 151 3.13 0.87 -9.36
N SER A 152 4.45 0.84 -9.43
CA SER A 152 5.24 0.54 -10.60
C SER A 152 6.23 -0.61 -10.33
N VAL A 153 6.26 -1.60 -11.23
CA VAL A 153 7.12 -2.78 -11.08
C VAL A 153 7.92 -3.01 -12.35
N LEU A 154 9.24 -3.19 -12.21
CA LEU A 154 10.13 -3.60 -13.30
C LEU A 154 10.37 -5.11 -13.26
N LEU A 155 10.08 -5.79 -14.35
CA LEU A 155 10.35 -7.21 -14.55
C LEU A 155 11.58 -7.35 -15.42
N ILE A 156 12.65 -7.91 -14.85
CA ILE A 156 13.88 -8.17 -15.58
C ILE A 156 13.86 -9.60 -16.10
N GLY A 157 13.63 -9.73 -17.40
CA GLY A 157 13.37 -10.98 -18.12
C GLY A 157 11.87 -11.25 -18.26
N ALA A 158 11.43 -11.56 -19.48
CA ALA A 158 10.08 -12.03 -19.81
C ALA A 158 10.02 -13.57 -19.97
N GLY A 159 11.05 -14.28 -19.49
CA GLY A 159 11.20 -15.72 -19.59
C GLY A 159 10.31 -16.52 -18.63
N GLY A 160 10.75 -17.72 -18.23
CA GLY A 160 9.90 -18.66 -17.47
C GLY A 160 9.46 -18.17 -16.08
N LEU A 161 10.25 -17.30 -15.45
CA LEU A 161 9.92 -16.69 -14.15
C LEU A 161 9.20 -15.35 -14.30
N GLY A 162 9.68 -14.51 -15.22
CA GLY A 162 9.06 -13.21 -15.48
C GLY A 162 7.68 -13.29 -16.11
N SER A 163 7.44 -14.31 -16.94
CA SER A 163 6.14 -14.54 -17.59
C SER A 163 4.97 -14.61 -16.59
N PRO A 164 4.94 -15.57 -15.65
CA PRO A 164 3.85 -15.66 -14.69
C PRO A 164 3.80 -14.46 -13.73
N ALA A 165 4.96 -13.89 -13.35
CA ALA A 165 4.99 -12.72 -12.48
C ALA A 165 4.31 -11.52 -13.15
N ALA A 166 4.71 -11.14 -14.36
CA ALA A 166 4.12 -10.01 -15.07
C ALA A 166 2.62 -10.24 -15.38
N TYR A 167 2.24 -11.49 -15.70
CA TYR A 167 0.84 -11.85 -15.92
C TYR A 167 -0.03 -11.52 -14.70
N TYR A 168 0.34 -12.01 -13.52
CA TYR A 168 -0.45 -11.81 -12.31
C TYR A 168 -0.35 -10.38 -11.77
N LEU A 169 0.77 -9.69 -11.93
CA LEU A 169 0.90 -8.28 -11.54
C LEU A 169 -0.01 -7.38 -12.37
N ALA A 170 -0.01 -7.56 -13.69
CA ALA A 170 -0.92 -6.82 -14.56
C ALA A 170 -2.39 -7.17 -14.24
N ALA A 171 -2.72 -8.44 -14.02
CA ALA A 171 -4.07 -8.87 -13.65
C ALA A 171 -4.51 -8.34 -12.27
N ALA A 172 -3.58 -8.26 -11.30
CA ALA A 172 -3.80 -7.71 -9.97
C ALA A 172 -4.06 -6.19 -9.99
N GLY A 173 -3.72 -5.54 -11.09
CA GLY A 173 -3.91 -4.11 -11.27
C GLY A 173 -2.73 -3.27 -10.82
N ILE A 174 -1.50 -3.78 -10.94
CA ILE A 174 -0.32 -2.91 -10.89
C ILE A 174 -0.45 -1.82 -11.95
N GLY A 175 -0.27 -0.56 -11.55
CA GLY A 175 -0.43 0.60 -12.42
C GLY A 175 0.51 0.60 -13.60
N THR A 176 1.79 0.36 -13.33
CA THR A 176 2.84 0.31 -14.36
C THR A 176 3.68 -0.96 -14.26
N VAL A 177 3.81 -1.69 -15.37
CA VAL A 177 4.69 -2.86 -15.49
C VAL A 177 5.73 -2.59 -16.58
N GLY A 178 6.98 -2.37 -16.17
CA GLY A 178 8.14 -2.35 -17.07
C GLY A 178 8.62 -3.76 -17.33
N ILE A 179 9.04 -4.07 -18.55
CA ILE A 179 9.57 -5.39 -18.92
C ILE A 179 10.87 -5.22 -19.68
N VAL A 180 11.96 -5.78 -19.16
CA VAL A 180 13.28 -5.76 -19.80
C VAL A 180 13.60 -7.14 -20.35
N ASP A 181 13.71 -7.27 -21.66
CA ASP A 181 14.18 -8.50 -22.30
C ASP A 181 14.70 -8.20 -23.71
N ALA A 182 15.90 -8.67 -24.04
CA ALA A 182 16.51 -8.45 -25.35
C ALA A 182 16.18 -9.57 -26.36
N ASP A 183 15.68 -10.71 -25.88
CA ASP A 183 15.49 -11.90 -26.70
C ASP A 183 14.20 -11.83 -27.54
N VAL A 184 14.13 -12.78 -28.48
CA VAL A 184 12.92 -13.11 -29.22
C VAL A 184 12.26 -14.38 -28.67
N VAL A 185 10.97 -14.57 -28.96
CA VAL A 185 10.23 -15.77 -28.59
C VAL A 185 10.75 -16.97 -29.38
N ASP A 186 11.04 -18.07 -28.69
CA ASP A 186 11.48 -19.33 -29.29
C ASP A 186 10.48 -20.47 -28.98
N LEU A 187 10.26 -21.36 -29.95
CA LEU A 187 9.31 -22.46 -29.83
C LEU A 187 9.64 -23.39 -28.64
N SER A 188 10.91 -23.66 -28.37
CA SER A 188 11.36 -24.51 -27.27
C SER A 188 11.05 -23.92 -25.89
N ASN A 189 10.79 -22.61 -25.84
CA ASN A 189 10.57 -21.87 -24.60
C ASN A 189 9.07 -21.80 -24.21
N LEU A 190 8.16 -22.09 -25.15
CA LEU A 190 6.71 -21.99 -24.94
C LEU A 190 6.15 -22.99 -23.90
N GLN A 191 6.90 -24.04 -23.55
CA GLN A 191 6.51 -24.98 -22.47
C GLN A 191 6.44 -24.33 -21.08
N ARG A 192 7.05 -23.15 -20.90
CA ARG A 192 7.08 -22.42 -19.61
C ARG A 192 6.88 -20.90 -19.68
N GLN A 193 7.02 -20.29 -20.86
CA GLN A 193 6.91 -18.84 -21.05
C GLN A 193 5.49 -18.44 -21.47
N ILE A 194 4.57 -18.44 -20.50
CA ILE A 194 3.12 -18.34 -20.74
C ILE A 194 2.63 -16.98 -21.26
N LEU A 195 3.47 -15.94 -21.28
CA LEU A 195 3.11 -14.68 -21.93
C LEU A 195 3.08 -14.80 -23.45
N HIS A 196 3.79 -15.78 -24.01
CA HIS A 196 4.03 -15.89 -25.44
C HIS A 196 3.21 -17.03 -26.07
N GLY A 197 2.85 -16.88 -27.34
CA GLY A 197 2.19 -17.92 -28.12
C GLY A 197 3.02 -18.40 -29.31
N THR A 198 2.57 -19.47 -29.96
CA THR A 198 3.18 -19.97 -31.21
C THR A 198 3.17 -18.92 -32.33
N SER A 199 2.16 -18.04 -32.35
CA SER A 199 2.09 -16.90 -33.28
C SER A 199 3.18 -15.86 -33.06
N ASP A 200 3.85 -15.87 -31.91
CA ASP A 200 4.86 -14.89 -31.55
C ASP A 200 6.29 -15.34 -31.82
N VAL A 201 6.51 -16.60 -32.24
CA VAL A 201 7.86 -17.13 -32.49
C VAL A 201 8.64 -16.22 -33.45
N GLY A 202 9.83 -15.81 -33.03
CA GLY A 202 10.70 -14.86 -33.74
C GLY A 202 10.43 -13.38 -33.46
N ARG A 203 9.33 -13.02 -32.79
CA ARG A 203 9.04 -11.64 -32.37
C ARG A 203 9.78 -11.31 -31.06
N PRO A 204 10.14 -10.05 -30.80
CA PRO A 204 10.69 -9.64 -29.52
C PRO A 204 9.78 -10.02 -28.34
N LYS A 205 10.36 -10.61 -27.29
CA LYS A 205 9.58 -11.04 -26.11
C LYS A 205 8.83 -9.88 -25.46
N VAL A 206 9.46 -8.71 -25.34
CA VAL A 206 8.83 -7.54 -24.73
C VAL A 206 7.60 -7.04 -25.51
N VAL A 207 7.55 -7.25 -26.83
CA VAL A 207 6.40 -6.88 -27.65
C VAL A 207 5.25 -7.88 -27.46
N SER A 208 5.55 -9.18 -27.52
CA SER A 208 4.55 -10.23 -27.25
C SER A 208 3.98 -10.11 -25.84
N ALA A 209 4.85 -9.84 -24.84
CA ALA A 209 4.43 -9.58 -23.47
C ALA A 209 3.54 -8.34 -23.35
N TYR A 210 3.92 -7.21 -23.98
CA TYR A 210 3.11 -6.00 -24.00
C TYR A 210 1.68 -6.28 -24.50
N GLU A 211 1.55 -6.93 -25.66
CA GLU A 211 0.24 -7.24 -26.25
C GLU A 211 -0.58 -8.15 -25.33
N LYS A 212 0.03 -9.20 -24.76
CA LYS A 212 -0.64 -10.11 -23.84
C LYS A 212 -1.13 -9.39 -22.57
N LEU A 213 -0.30 -8.56 -21.96
CA LEU A 213 -0.67 -7.86 -20.72
C LEU A 213 -1.75 -6.81 -20.96
N LYS A 214 -1.72 -6.11 -22.11
CA LYS A 214 -2.78 -5.16 -22.48
C LYS A 214 -4.10 -5.82 -22.79
N ASP A 215 -4.09 -7.05 -23.31
CA ASP A 215 -5.30 -7.87 -23.49
C ASP A 215 -5.92 -8.28 -22.13
N ILE A 216 -5.08 -8.70 -21.17
CA ILE A 216 -5.51 -9.06 -19.81
C ILE A 216 -6.08 -7.85 -19.05
N ASN A 217 -5.31 -6.77 -19.03
CA ASN A 217 -5.67 -5.55 -18.32
C ASN A 217 -5.29 -4.29 -19.12
N PRO A 218 -6.23 -3.71 -19.87
CA PRO A 218 -6.01 -2.48 -20.61
C PRO A 218 -5.66 -1.27 -19.72
N GLY A 219 -6.01 -1.31 -18.43
CA GLY A 219 -5.70 -0.26 -17.46
C GLY A 219 -4.23 -0.27 -17.00
N CYS A 220 -3.50 -1.37 -17.20
CA CYS A 220 -2.08 -1.43 -16.90
C CYS A 220 -1.28 -0.65 -17.95
N ASN A 221 -0.42 0.26 -17.51
CA ASN A 221 0.61 0.87 -18.35
C ASN A 221 1.76 -0.13 -18.49
N VAL A 222 2.10 -0.53 -19.72
CA VAL A 222 3.15 -1.55 -19.94
C VAL A 222 4.28 -0.92 -20.75
N ILE A 223 5.50 -0.96 -20.22
CA ILE A 223 6.66 -0.30 -20.80
C ILE A 223 7.69 -1.36 -21.25
N PRO A 224 7.82 -1.61 -22.57
CA PRO A 224 8.79 -2.56 -23.09
C PRO A 224 10.18 -1.93 -23.18
N HIS A 225 11.19 -2.61 -22.64
CA HIS A 225 12.60 -2.27 -22.75
C HIS A 225 13.33 -3.40 -23.49
N GLN A 226 13.44 -3.28 -24.82
CA GLN A 226 14.11 -4.29 -25.64
C GLN A 226 15.64 -4.13 -25.62
N ILE A 227 16.26 -4.31 -24.46
CA ILE A 227 17.69 -4.08 -24.22
C ILE A 227 18.28 -5.16 -23.31
N TYR A 228 19.61 -5.29 -23.36
CA TYR A 228 20.36 -5.97 -22.31
C TYR A 228 20.63 -4.98 -21.17
N LEU A 229 20.43 -5.41 -19.92
CA LEU A 229 20.90 -4.64 -18.78
C LEU A 229 22.41 -4.77 -18.62
N THR A 230 23.04 -3.63 -18.41
CA THR A 230 24.47 -3.49 -18.20
C THR A 230 24.73 -2.52 -17.05
N SER A 231 25.97 -2.46 -16.57
CA SER A 231 26.40 -1.45 -15.59
C SER A 231 26.13 -0.02 -16.03
N ASP A 232 26.07 0.22 -17.35
CA ASP A 232 25.97 1.56 -17.92
C ASP A 232 24.53 2.08 -17.96
N ASN A 233 23.54 1.19 -17.95
CA ASN A 233 22.12 1.55 -18.08
C ASN A 233 21.22 1.14 -16.91
N VAL A 234 21.68 0.25 -16.03
CA VAL A 234 20.83 -0.37 -15.00
C VAL A 234 20.16 0.65 -14.07
N MET A 235 20.89 1.69 -13.66
CA MET A 235 20.38 2.71 -12.75
C MET A 235 19.23 3.50 -13.38
N GLU A 236 19.41 3.95 -14.63
CA GLU A 236 18.40 4.70 -15.38
C GLU A 236 17.14 3.86 -15.62
N VAL A 237 17.31 2.56 -15.88
CA VAL A 237 16.18 1.66 -16.15
C VAL A 237 15.40 1.32 -14.87
N ILE A 238 16.07 1.19 -13.72
CA ILE A 238 15.45 0.83 -12.44
C ILE A 238 14.80 2.02 -11.73
N GLU A 239 15.43 3.21 -11.79
CA GLU A 239 15.02 4.42 -11.04
C GLU A 239 13.51 4.74 -11.10
N PRO A 240 12.80 4.59 -12.23
CA PRO A 240 11.37 4.93 -12.31
C PRO A 240 10.42 3.96 -11.62
N TYR A 241 10.90 2.84 -11.05
CA TYR A 241 10.06 1.75 -10.56
C TYR A 241 10.18 1.56 -9.05
N ASP A 242 9.05 1.32 -8.37
CA ASP A 242 9.02 1.10 -6.92
C ASP A 242 9.60 -0.26 -6.52
N ILE A 243 9.42 -1.28 -7.37
CA ILE A 243 9.82 -2.66 -7.10
C ILE A 243 10.51 -3.25 -8.34
N VAL A 244 11.63 -3.93 -8.13
CA VAL A 244 12.32 -4.70 -9.17
C VAL A 244 12.18 -6.20 -8.90
N ILE A 245 11.72 -6.94 -9.92
CA ILE A 245 11.62 -8.39 -9.90
C ILE A 245 12.60 -8.97 -10.90
N ASN A 246 13.57 -9.72 -10.39
CA ASN A 246 14.55 -10.41 -11.21
C ASN A 246 14.02 -11.79 -11.67
N GLY A 247 13.60 -11.87 -12.92
CA GLY A 247 13.19 -13.10 -13.60
C GLY A 247 14.31 -13.78 -14.41
N CYS A 248 15.54 -13.25 -14.38
CA CYS A 248 16.68 -13.82 -15.09
C CYS A 248 17.28 -15.03 -14.36
N ASP A 249 17.75 -15.99 -15.15
CA ASP A 249 18.37 -17.24 -14.69
C ASP A 249 19.90 -17.22 -14.76
N ASN A 250 20.51 -16.10 -15.14
CA ASN A 250 21.97 -15.95 -15.21
C ASN A 250 22.55 -15.16 -14.03
N PHE A 251 23.70 -15.60 -13.54
CA PHE A 251 24.39 -14.98 -12.39
C PHE A 251 24.83 -13.53 -12.63
N PRO A 252 25.42 -13.15 -13.79
CA PRO A 252 25.88 -11.78 -14.00
C PRO A 252 24.78 -10.74 -13.82
N THR A 253 23.60 -10.98 -14.39
CA THR A 253 22.44 -10.08 -14.26
C THR A 253 21.94 -10.03 -12.82
N ARG A 254 21.98 -11.16 -12.10
CA ARG A 254 21.60 -11.21 -10.67
C ARG A 254 22.48 -10.35 -9.78
N TYR A 255 23.81 -10.42 -9.96
CA TYR A 255 24.73 -9.58 -9.22
C TYR A 255 24.56 -8.10 -9.58
N LEU A 256 24.45 -7.79 -10.88
CA LEU A 256 24.24 -6.41 -11.35
C LEU A 256 23.00 -5.76 -10.70
N ILE A 257 21.86 -6.47 -10.67
CA ILE A 257 20.62 -5.93 -10.08
C ILE A 257 20.75 -5.79 -8.57
N ASN A 258 21.38 -6.76 -7.90
CA ASN A 258 21.59 -6.69 -6.47
C ASN A 258 22.47 -5.51 -6.06
N ASP A 259 23.45 -5.15 -6.89
CA ASP A 259 24.32 -4.00 -6.61
C ASP A 259 23.64 -2.66 -6.95
N ALA A 260 22.61 -2.67 -7.80
CA ALA A 260 21.88 -1.48 -8.24
C ALA A 260 20.67 -1.12 -7.35
N CYS A 261 20.07 -2.09 -6.66
CA CYS A 261 18.93 -1.92 -5.75
C CYS A 261 19.36 -1.75 -4.29
#